data_AF-A0A875S7B1-F1
#
_entry.id   AF-A0A875S7B1-F1
#
_cell.length_a   1.000
_cell.length_b   1.000
_cell.length_c   1.000
_cell.angle_alpha   90.00
_cell.angle_beta   90.00
_cell.angle_gamma   90.00
#
_symmetry.space_group_name_H-M   'P 1'
#
loop_
_entity.id
_entity.type
_entity.pdbx_description
1 polymer ?
#
loop_
_entity_poly.entity_id
_entity_poly.type
_entity_poly.pdbx_seq_one_letter_code
_entity_poly.pdbx_strand_id
1 'polypeptide(L)'
;MGNFIWIFIGTTTFVGLIIFLGNLVMGGEINKKFVRKLITLDNNLNIDVSDPGFKATWKDGMIKFHNVKVRSNKDNNVEYVFDVNTINLTLSLNKWLDGHGLIKDMNISGLTGEIQFPDDQHFIDMSFDDSYILNGFKLNDSHIMMKGKMFKKPFELNIFTCEMEKLRRPWFLYDFLNADALSGSFNGSLFTLHKRQNRYAHFVGMDSDEHENNPWKKITRVRINQMDLKDVFTDESKLNWITSGKAELTVDVMLPNEEMSEVKKGSLWERVVAGSKRVVEGSESVVAGSQSVVEKAGRTTPKYVVMDFKVSLYDLRASSPKKIPRSSLTNAPYISEDDLQSLITFINDKKFGLASGSSNDEADTDRIEGDTDVSPFVGDNTIPPLKFRVVQNLQTFNYIDFPSMISLCSKPVENRSELGEKQLVSFVHTNQFIDSLMSEALSLLLLYKEETRLNLIRKYSQRSGVQIFFNNSAVGNLLLVGLGSFVI
;
A
#
# COMPACT_ATOMS: atom_id res chain seq x y z
N MET A 1 37.06 29.69 14.84
CA MET A 1 35.82 28.86 14.88
C MET A 1 34.93 28.98 13.62
N GLY A 2 35.09 30.00 12.76
CA GLY A 2 34.28 30.16 11.54
C GLY A 2 34.42 29.06 10.48
N ASN A 3 35.58 28.38 10.39
CA ASN A 3 35.83 27.37 9.35
C ASN A 3 35.02 26.07 9.52
N PHE A 4 34.58 25.72 10.73
CA PHE A 4 33.80 24.49 10.96
C PHE A 4 32.30 24.67 10.69
N ILE A 5 31.80 25.90 10.71
CA ILE A 5 30.37 26.21 10.48
C ILE A 5 29.94 25.82 9.05
N TRP A 6 30.85 25.94 8.07
CA TRP A 6 30.56 25.55 6.69
C TRP A 6 30.34 24.04 6.51
N ILE A 7 30.92 23.20 7.38
CA ILE A 7 30.70 21.73 7.33
C ILE A 7 29.26 21.38 7.73
N PHE A 8 28.65 22.16 8.62
CA PHE A 8 27.25 21.97 9.04
C PHE A 8 26.25 22.47 8.00
N ILE A 9 26.59 23.57 7.30
CA ILE A 9 25.73 24.17 6.27
C ILE A 9 25.88 23.44 4.92
N GLY A 10 27.08 22.93 4.62
CA GLY A 10 27.45 22.29 3.36
C GLY A 10 28.00 20.89 3.54
N THR A 11 27.40 20.05 4.39
CA THR A 11 27.91 18.68 4.68
C THR A 11 28.15 17.88 3.41
N THR A 12 27.19 17.86 2.47
CA THR A 12 27.34 17.15 1.19
C THR A 12 28.48 17.72 0.35
N THR A 13 28.65 19.04 0.31
CA THR A 13 29.73 19.72 -0.42
C THR A 13 31.09 19.37 0.17
N PHE A 14 31.21 19.39 1.50
CA PHE A 14 32.44 19.03 2.20
C PHE A 14 32.84 17.58 1.92
N VAL A 15 31.92 16.64 2.09
CA VAL A 15 32.17 15.21 1.80
C VAL A 15 32.41 14.98 0.31
N GLY A 16 31.68 15.66 -0.55
CA GLY A 16 31.87 15.63 -2.00
C GLY A 16 33.27 16.09 -2.43
N LEU A 17 33.80 17.14 -1.78
CA LEU A 17 35.16 17.62 -2.01
C LEU A 17 36.22 16.59 -1.58
N ILE A 18 35.99 15.89 -0.45
CA ILE A 18 36.86 14.79 -0.01
C ILE A 18 36.88 13.66 -1.07
N ILE A 19 35.71 13.26 -1.59
CA ILE A 19 35.61 12.25 -2.65
C ILE A 19 36.31 12.72 -3.93
N PHE A 20 36.13 14.00 -4.30
CA PHE A 20 36.77 14.59 -5.48
C PHE A 20 38.30 14.59 -5.37
N LEU A 21 38.86 15.09 -4.26
CA LEU A 21 40.30 15.09 -4.02
C LEU A 21 40.86 13.67 -3.92
N GLY A 22 40.15 12.76 -3.25
CA GLY A 22 40.54 11.36 -3.16
C GLY A 22 40.60 10.68 -4.53
N ASN A 23 39.67 10.99 -5.44
CA ASN A 23 39.69 10.48 -6.82
C ASN A 23 40.88 11.02 -7.61
N LEU A 24 41.28 12.28 -7.39
CA LEU A 24 42.40 12.91 -8.08
C LEU A 24 43.76 12.34 -7.64
N VAL A 25 43.95 12.11 -6.35
CA VAL A 25 45.27 11.83 -5.77
C VAL A 25 45.59 10.34 -5.63
N MET A 26 44.60 9.48 -5.38
CA MET A 26 44.85 8.12 -4.83
C MET A 26 44.26 6.96 -5.65
N GLY A 27 43.89 7.17 -6.92
CA GLY A 27 43.58 6.07 -7.84
C GLY A 27 42.35 5.21 -7.49
N GLY A 28 41.45 5.68 -6.61
CA GLY A 28 40.13 5.09 -6.37
C GLY A 28 39.99 4.08 -5.22
N GLU A 29 41.05 3.37 -4.81
CA GLU A 29 40.95 2.32 -3.78
C GLU A 29 40.60 2.85 -2.38
N ILE A 30 41.23 3.94 -1.97
CA ILE A 30 40.96 4.59 -0.68
C ILE A 30 39.53 5.15 -0.64
N ASN A 31 39.01 5.59 -1.79
CA ASN A 31 37.64 6.12 -1.90
C ASN A 31 36.61 5.02 -1.70
N LYS A 32 36.85 3.79 -2.19
CA LYS A 32 35.94 2.66 -1.97
C LYS A 32 35.73 2.37 -0.48
N LYS A 33 36.82 2.31 0.31
CA LYS A 33 36.74 2.06 1.76
C LYS A 33 36.06 3.22 2.52
N PHE A 34 36.40 4.46 2.18
CA PHE A 34 35.79 5.64 2.79
C PHE A 34 34.29 5.72 2.50
N VAL A 35 33.91 5.56 1.23
CA VAL A 35 32.52 5.60 0.78
C VAL A 35 31.71 4.48 1.42
N ARG A 36 32.24 3.25 1.47
CA ARG A 36 31.57 2.15 2.16
C ARG A 36 31.24 2.52 3.61
N LYS A 37 32.24 2.99 4.37
CA LYS A 37 32.04 3.41 5.77
C LYS A 37 31.08 4.57 5.91
N LEU A 38 31.08 5.51 4.96
CA LEU A 38 30.19 6.67 4.98
C LEU A 38 28.73 6.23 4.78
N ILE A 39 28.46 5.38 3.81
CA ILE A 39 27.09 4.94 3.53
C ILE A 39 26.62 3.98 4.62
N THR A 40 27.49 3.13 5.19
CA THR A 40 27.11 2.19 6.27
C THR A 40 27.31 2.78 7.68
N LEU A 41 27.43 4.09 7.82
CA LEU A 41 27.78 4.71 9.12
C LEU A 41 26.66 4.56 10.15
N ASP A 42 25.42 4.67 9.70
CA ASP A 42 24.21 4.85 10.51
C ASP A 42 23.09 3.88 10.10
N ASN A 43 23.47 2.81 9.41
CA ASN A 43 22.58 1.73 9.01
C ASN A 43 23.33 0.39 9.04
N ASN A 44 22.56 -0.68 9.13
CA ASN A 44 23.03 -2.04 9.22
C ASN A 44 23.06 -2.73 7.84
N LEU A 45 23.40 -1.97 6.78
CA LEU A 45 23.53 -2.51 5.43
C LEU A 45 24.94 -3.01 5.16
N ASN A 46 25.06 -4.06 4.35
CA ASN A 46 26.34 -4.48 3.79
C ASN A 46 26.44 -4.03 2.34
N ILE A 47 27.29 -3.05 2.10
CA ILE A 47 27.55 -2.53 0.76
C ILE A 47 28.84 -3.15 0.22
N ASP A 48 28.70 -3.79 -0.94
CA ASP A 48 29.80 -4.35 -1.67
C ASP A 48 30.25 -3.38 -2.77
N VAL A 49 31.50 -2.93 -2.65
CA VAL A 49 32.17 -1.98 -3.54
C VAL A 49 33.29 -2.66 -4.35
N SER A 50 33.34 -4.00 -4.33
CA SER A 50 34.35 -4.78 -5.05
C SER A 50 34.17 -4.77 -6.57
N ASP A 51 32.96 -4.42 -7.05
CA ASP A 51 32.66 -4.32 -8.47
C ASP A 51 33.67 -3.40 -9.20
N PRO A 52 34.28 -3.84 -10.32
CA PRO A 52 35.19 -3.02 -11.11
C PRO A 52 34.52 -1.76 -11.69
N GLY A 53 33.22 -1.84 -11.96
CA GLY A 53 32.36 -0.76 -12.44
C GLY A 53 31.92 0.20 -11.33
N PHE A 54 32.21 -0.08 -10.06
CA PHE A 54 31.85 0.82 -8.97
C PHE A 54 32.57 2.17 -9.08
N LYS A 55 31.81 3.27 -9.05
CA LYS A 55 32.36 4.64 -9.07
C LYS A 55 31.61 5.56 -8.12
N ALA A 56 32.35 6.30 -7.30
CA ALA A 56 31.83 7.37 -6.46
C ALA A 56 32.28 8.73 -7.00
N THR A 57 31.33 9.62 -7.23
CA THR A 57 31.58 10.96 -7.79
C THR A 57 30.78 12.00 -7.05
N TRP A 58 31.18 13.26 -7.15
CA TRP A 58 30.41 14.39 -6.66
C TRP A 58 30.09 15.32 -7.82
N LYS A 59 28.80 15.52 -8.09
CA LYS A 59 28.31 16.35 -9.19
C LYS A 59 26.94 16.93 -8.83
N ASP A 60 26.68 18.17 -9.24
CA ASP A 60 25.40 18.87 -9.03
C ASP A 60 25.01 18.95 -7.54
N GLY A 61 25.99 19.09 -6.64
CA GLY A 61 25.76 19.12 -5.19
C GLY A 61 25.39 17.78 -4.55
N MET A 62 25.37 16.68 -5.32
CA MET A 62 25.02 15.34 -4.84
C MET A 62 26.20 14.38 -4.95
N ILE A 63 26.27 13.44 -4.01
CA ILE A 63 27.21 12.32 -4.06
C ILE A 63 26.55 11.21 -4.87
N LYS A 64 27.17 10.81 -5.99
CA LYS A 64 26.64 9.81 -6.93
C LYS A 64 27.49 8.55 -6.91
N PHE A 65 26.86 7.43 -6.60
CA PHE A 65 27.44 6.09 -6.65
C PHE A 65 26.89 5.34 -7.85
N HIS A 66 27.75 4.65 -8.58
CA HIS A 66 27.36 3.81 -9.71
C HIS A 66 27.72 2.36 -9.44
N ASN A 67 26.87 1.43 -9.90
CA ASN A 67 27.06 -0.02 -9.79
C ASN A 67 27.33 -0.45 -8.34
N VAL A 68 26.34 -0.25 -7.49
CA VAL A 68 26.40 -0.55 -6.06
C VAL A 68 25.63 -1.83 -5.80
N LYS A 69 26.27 -2.80 -5.14
CA LYS A 69 25.58 -3.99 -4.64
C LYS A 69 25.29 -3.84 -3.15
N VAL A 70 24.01 -3.88 -2.80
CA VAL A 70 23.51 -3.72 -1.43
C VAL A 70 22.97 -5.06 -0.95
N ARG A 71 23.36 -5.46 0.26
CA ARG A 71 22.86 -6.67 0.92
C ARG A 71 22.39 -6.34 2.32
N SER A 72 21.35 -7.02 2.78
CA SER A 72 21.00 -7.03 4.20
C SER A 72 22.14 -7.63 5.03
N ASN A 73 22.24 -7.25 6.29
CA ASN A 73 23.11 -7.96 7.24
C ASN A 73 22.52 -9.34 7.58
N LYS A 74 23.38 -10.29 7.95
CA LYS A 74 23.01 -11.66 8.36
C LYS A 74 22.13 -11.68 9.62
N ASP A 75 22.23 -10.66 10.47
CA ASP A 75 21.44 -10.54 11.68
C ASP A 75 20.03 -9.95 11.41
N ASN A 76 19.69 -9.66 10.16
CA ASN A 76 18.38 -9.14 9.78
C ASN A 76 17.42 -10.28 9.44
N ASN A 77 16.16 -10.16 9.89
CA ASN A 77 15.14 -11.19 9.64
C ASN A 77 14.75 -11.29 8.15
N VAL A 78 14.92 -10.19 7.41
CA VAL A 78 14.65 -10.12 5.98
C VAL A 78 15.97 -10.13 5.21
N GLU A 79 16.12 -11.11 4.34
CA GLU A 79 17.28 -11.21 3.47
C GLU A 79 16.99 -10.53 2.14
N TYR A 80 17.88 -9.65 1.70
CA TYR A 80 17.75 -9.07 0.36
C TYR A 80 19.11 -8.77 -0.25
N VAL A 81 19.16 -8.87 -1.57
CA VAL A 81 20.33 -8.55 -2.40
C VAL A 81 19.85 -7.71 -3.57
N PHE A 82 20.38 -6.50 -3.67
CA PHE A 82 20.06 -5.55 -4.73
C PHE A 82 21.33 -5.14 -5.48
N ASP A 83 21.24 -5.17 -6.80
CA ASP A 83 22.16 -4.53 -7.71
C ASP A 83 21.55 -3.20 -8.13
N VAL A 84 22.27 -2.10 -7.88
CA VAL A 84 21.77 -0.74 -8.08
C VAL A 84 22.66 0.01 -9.06
N ASN A 85 22.09 0.47 -10.17
CA ASN A 85 22.85 1.18 -11.20
C ASN A 85 23.34 2.53 -10.71
N THR A 86 22.49 3.34 -10.08
CA THR A 86 22.88 4.66 -9.58
C THR A 86 22.16 5.03 -8.29
N ILE A 87 22.92 5.55 -7.32
CA ILE A 87 22.43 6.12 -6.06
C ILE A 87 22.97 7.54 -5.93
N ASN A 88 22.08 8.52 -5.88
CA ASN A 88 22.42 9.93 -5.62
C ASN A 88 21.97 10.31 -4.21
N LEU A 89 22.89 10.77 -3.37
CA LEU A 89 22.62 11.14 -1.98
C LEU A 89 22.99 12.59 -1.68
N THR A 90 22.23 13.18 -0.74
CA THR A 90 22.63 14.37 0.01
C THR A 90 22.77 14.00 1.50
N LEU A 91 23.66 14.71 2.21
CA LEU A 91 23.96 14.46 3.61
C LEU A 91 23.60 15.67 4.47
N SER A 92 23.22 15.42 5.73
CA SER A 92 22.95 16.47 6.70
C SER A 92 23.54 16.11 8.06
N LEU A 93 24.62 16.81 8.45
CA LEU A 93 25.24 16.60 9.75
C LEU A 93 24.34 17.05 10.90
N ASN A 94 23.55 18.12 10.69
CA ASN A 94 22.60 18.61 11.70
C ASN A 94 21.57 17.54 12.06
N LYS A 95 20.95 16.96 11.03
CA LYS A 95 19.99 15.87 11.17
C LYS A 95 20.58 14.64 11.85
N TRP A 96 21.83 14.30 11.49
CA TRP A 96 22.54 13.17 12.09
C TRP A 96 22.78 13.38 13.59
N LEU A 97 23.19 14.58 14.00
CA LEU A 97 23.39 14.91 15.42
C LEU A 97 22.09 14.93 16.23
N ASP A 98 20.98 15.31 15.59
CA ASP A 98 19.65 15.20 16.18
C ASP A 98 19.13 13.74 16.25
N GLY A 99 19.90 12.77 15.73
CA GLY A 99 19.61 11.34 15.80
C GLY A 99 18.79 10.80 14.62
N HIS A 100 18.52 11.60 13.59
CA HIS A 100 17.63 11.21 12.48
C HIS A 100 18.35 10.60 11.27
N GLY A 101 19.64 10.29 11.39
CA GLY A 101 20.46 9.73 10.31
C GLY A 101 21.08 10.80 9.40
N LEU A 102 22.22 10.45 8.80
CA LEU A 102 23.08 11.31 8.00
C LEU A 102 22.55 11.54 6.58
N ILE A 103 21.95 10.53 5.94
CA ILE A 103 21.41 10.67 4.59
C ILE A 103 20.13 11.50 4.68
N LYS A 104 20.11 12.63 3.97
CA LYS A 104 18.97 13.54 3.92
C LYS A 104 18.03 13.14 2.78
N ASP A 105 18.51 13.23 1.55
CA ASP A 105 17.76 12.89 0.35
C ASP A 105 18.45 11.74 -0.39
N MET A 106 17.66 10.84 -0.95
CA MET A 106 18.13 9.65 -1.67
C MET A 106 17.36 9.48 -2.97
N ASN A 107 18.08 9.37 -4.09
CA ASN A 107 17.51 9.02 -5.38
C ASN A 107 18.20 7.76 -5.92
N ILE A 108 17.42 6.71 -6.09
CA ILE A 108 17.85 5.42 -6.61
C ILE A 108 17.30 5.26 -8.02
N SER A 109 18.15 4.82 -8.94
CA SER A 109 17.75 4.51 -10.32
C SER A 109 18.35 3.17 -10.74
N GLY A 110 17.52 2.30 -11.32
CA GLY A 110 17.95 0.98 -11.78
C GLY A 110 18.25 0.02 -10.63
N LEU A 111 17.27 -0.22 -9.74
CA LEU A 111 17.39 -1.18 -8.64
C LEU A 111 16.82 -2.53 -9.07
N THR A 112 17.64 -3.55 -9.10
CA THR A 112 17.21 -4.91 -9.46
C THR A 112 17.63 -5.88 -8.37
N GLY A 113 16.73 -6.76 -7.93
CA GLY A 113 17.14 -7.80 -7.00
C GLY A 113 16.00 -8.59 -6.40
N GLU A 114 16.32 -9.30 -5.33
CA GLU A 114 15.41 -10.21 -4.66
C GLU A 114 15.35 -9.97 -3.15
N ILE A 115 14.16 -10.19 -2.61
CA ILE A 115 13.87 -10.17 -1.18
C ILE A 115 13.35 -11.55 -0.80
N GLN A 116 13.96 -12.16 0.21
CA GLN A 116 13.52 -13.40 0.81
C GLN A 116 12.94 -13.10 2.19
N PHE A 117 11.64 -13.29 2.33
CA PHE A 117 10.93 -13.18 3.60
C PHE A 117 11.03 -14.49 4.39
N PRO A 118 11.10 -14.41 5.74
CA PRO A 118 11.11 -15.59 6.58
C PRO A 118 9.73 -16.25 6.66
N ASP A 119 9.73 -17.54 7.03
CA ASP A 119 8.55 -18.40 7.01
C ASP A 119 7.53 -18.10 8.12
N ASP A 120 7.99 -17.52 9.22
CA ASP A 120 7.20 -17.22 10.41
C ASP A 120 6.32 -15.97 10.25
N GLN A 121 6.55 -15.15 9.21
CA GLN A 121 5.78 -13.94 8.87
C GLN A 121 5.79 -12.84 9.95
N HIS A 122 6.65 -12.96 10.97
CA HIS A 122 6.78 -11.98 12.06
C HIS A 122 8.14 -11.31 12.02
N PHE A 123 8.44 -10.64 10.90
CA PHE A 123 9.74 -10.03 10.66
C PHE A 123 9.69 -8.51 10.78
N ILE A 124 10.83 -7.93 11.14
CA ILE A 124 11.07 -6.49 11.08
C ILE A 124 12.42 -6.30 10.41
N ASP A 125 12.44 -5.42 9.41
CA ASP A 125 13.70 -4.98 8.85
C ASP A 125 14.45 -4.09 9.85
N MET A 126 15.68 -4.48 10.17
CA MET A 126 16.57 -3.80 11.10
C MET A 126 17.72 -3.09 10.38
N SER A 127 17.54 -2.81 9.09
CA SER A 127 18.58 -2.19 8.27
C SER A 127 18.77 -0.72 8.61
N PHE A 128 17.69 -0.02 8.97
CA PHE A 128 17.74 1.37 9.45
C PHE A 128 17.09 1.47 10.82
N ASP A 129 17.53 2.42 11.65
CA ASP A 129 16.87 2.70 12.94
C ASP A 129 15.46 3.32 12.73
N ASP A 130 14.58 3.21 13.73
CA ASP A 130 13.24 3.81 13.71
C ASP A 130 13.25 5.34 13.62
N SER A 131 14.26 5.95 14.20
CA SER A 131 14.46 7.40 14.19
C SER A 131 14.99 7.92 12.85
N TYR A 132 15.38 7.03 11.92
CA TYR A 132 15.90 7.41 10.62
C TYR A 132 14.81 8.00 9.73
N ILE A 133 15.04 9.21 9.21
CA ILE A 133 14.06 9.93 8.37
C ILE A 133 14.71 10.32 7.06
N LEU A 134 14.27 9.83 5.92
CA LEU A 134 14.69 10.44 4.64
C LEU A 134 13.74 11.62 4.36
N ASN A 135 14.30 12.80 4.11
CA ASN A 135 13.57 14.04 3.79
C ASN A 135 13.24 14.18 2.30
N GLY A 136 13.64 13.20 1.51
CA GLY A 136 13.35 13.11 0.10
C GLY A 136 13.78 11.74 -0.40
N PHE A 137 12.86 10.99 -0.98
CA PHE A 137 13.15 9.69 -1.55
C PHE A 137 12.59 9.59 -2.96
N LYS A 138 13.45 9.21 -3.90
CA LYS A 138 13.08 8.92 -5.28
C LYS A 138 13.57 7.54 -5.67
N LEU A 139 12.74 6.79 -6.37
CA LEU A 139 13.05 5.46 -6.86
C LEU A 139 12.50 5.32 -8.27
N ASN A 140 13.39 5.06 -9.23
CA ASN A 140 13.06 4.90 -10.64
C ASN A 140 13.61 3.57 -11.16
N ASP A 141 12.89 2.99 -12.14
CA ASP A 141 13.30 1.79 -12.87
C ASP A 141 13.75 0.67 -11.94
N SER A 142 12.86 0.23 -11.05
CA SER A 142 13.15 -0.84 -10.09
C SER A 142 12.38 -2.12 -10.38
N HIS A 143 13.07 -3.25 -10.27
CA HIS A 143 12.54 -4.60 -10.43
C HIS A 143 12.90 -5.44 -9.20
N ILE A 144 11.90 -5.80 -8.41
CA ILE A 144 12.07 -6.49 -7.12
C ILE A 144 11.28 -7.79 -7.16
N MET A 145 11.99 -8.89 -6.94
CA MET A 145 11.40 -10.23 -6.80
C MET A 145 11.24 -10.59 -5.32
N MET A 146 9.99 -10.66 -4.85
CA MET A 146 9.63 -11.00 -3.47
C MET A 146 9.35 -12.49 -3.33
N LYS A 147 10.08 -13.18 -2.45
CA LYS A 147 9.97 -14.62 -2.20
C LYS A 147 9.59 -14.88 -0.75
N GLY A 148 8.74 -15.88 -0.51
CA GLY A 148 8.31 -16.29 0.82
C GLY A 148 7.05 -17.15 0.77
N LYS A 149 6.73 -17.86 1.85
CA LYS A 149 5.54 -18.74 1.92
C LYS A 149 4.20 -18.02 1.80
N MET A 150 4.19 -16.70 1.97
CA MET A 150 3.01 -15.86 1.79
C MET A 150 2.62 -15.66 0.32
N PHE A 151 3.52 -15.99 -0.62
CA PHE A 151 3.27 -15.91 -2.05
C PHE A 151 3.32 -17.31 -2.68
N LYS A 152 2.39 -17.60 -3.59
CA LYS A 152 2.33 -18.90 -4.29
C LYS A 152 3.48 -19.10 -5.27
N LYS A 153 3.92 -18.00 -5.88
CA LYS A 153 5.10 -17.87 -6.74
C LYS A 153 5.84 -16.59 -6.35
N PRO A 154 7.11 -16.42 -6.71
CA PRO A 154 7.81 -15.16 -6.49
C PRO A 154 6.98 -13.98 -7.02
N PHE A 155 6.69 -13.03 -6.14
CA PHE A 155 5.86 -11.87 -6.43
C PHE A 155 6.73 -10.78 -7.05
N GLU A 156 6.38 -10.40 -8.27
CA GLU A 156 7.12 -9.41 -9.05
C GLU A 156 6.59 -8.01 -8.79
N LEU A 157 7.44 -7.13 -8.26
CA LEU A 157 7.17 -5.72 -8.05
C LEU A 157 8.07 -4.89 -8.97
N ASN A 158 7.45 -4.20 -9.93
CA ASN A 158 8.12 -3.18 -10.72
C ASN A 158 7.69 -1.80 -10.25
N ILE A 159 8.65 -0.92 -10.01
CA ILE A 159 8.41 0.50 -9.70
C ILE A 159 9.04 1.30 -10.83
N PHE A 160 8.20 1.94 -11.65
CA PHE A 160 8.67 2.78 -12.74
C PHE A 160 9.10 4.15 -12.21
N THR A 161 8.28 4.71 -11.32
CA THR A 161 8.55 6.01 -10.69
C THR A 161 7.93 6.00 -9.31
N CYS A 162 8.66 6.50 -8.32
CA CYS A 162 8.20 6.73 -6.96
C CYS A 162 8.89 7.96 -6.42
N GLU A 163 8.11 8.96 -6.00
CA GLU A 163 8.59 10.20 -5.40
C GLU A 163 7.87 10.45 -4.08
N MET A 164 8.64 10.60 -3.00
CA MET A 164 8.15 10.81 -1.65
C MET A 164 8.88 11.98 -0.99
N GLU A 165 8.13 12.89 -0.37
CA GLU A 165 8.66 13.99 0.45
C GLU A 165 9.34 13.49 1.73
N LYS A 166 8.95 12.31 2.21
CA LYS A 166 9.44 11.75 3.47
C LYS A 166 9.34 10.25 3.42
N LEU A 167 10.36 9.56 3.95
CA LEU A 167 10.33 8.12 4.12
C LEU A 167 10.90 7.74 5.49
N ARG A 168 10.04 7.15 6.32
CA ARG A 168 10.36 6.61 7.63
C ARG A 168 10.07 5.12 7.62
N ARG A 169 11.00 4.31 8.14
CA ARG A 169 10.84 2.85 8.24
C ARG A 169 9.53 2.44 8.93
N PRO A 170 9.16 3.00 10.11
CA PRO A 170 7.97 2.53 10.82
C PRO A 170 6.68 2.95 10.13
N TRP A 171 6.69 4.08 9.43
CA TRP A 171 5.54 4.65 8.76
C TRP A 171 5.54 4.36 7.25
N PHE A 172 6.24 3.30 6.82
CA PHE A 172 6.49 3.02 5.41
C PHE A 172 5.23 3.05 4.55
N LEU A 173 4.17 2.34 4.96
CA LEU A 173 2.91 2.35 4.21
C LEU A 173 2.27 3.74 4.16
N TYR A 174 2.24 4.46 5.28
CA TYR A 174 1.66 5.79 5.33
C TYR A 174 2.40 6.77 4.43
N ASP A 175 3.73 6.77 4.51
CA ASP A 175 4.60 7.63 3.70
C ASP A 175 4.45 7.26 2.20
N PHE A 176 4.29 5.98 1.87
CA PHE A 176 3.98 5.51 0.52
C PHE A 176 2.61 5.97 0.01
N LEU A 177 1.57 5.94 0.86
CA LEU A 177 0.24 6.48 0.53
C LEU A 177 0.26 8.02 0.41
N ASN A 178 1.20 8.68 1.07
CA ASN A 178 1.42 10.13 0.99
C ASN A 178 2.35 10.54 -0.19
N ALA A 179 2.88 9.58 -0.97
CA ALA A 179 3.75 9.84 -2.12
C ALA A 179 3.15 10.82 -3.13
N ASP A 180 3.98 11.62 -3.79
CA ASP A 180 3.53 12.62 -4.77
C ASP A 180 3.18 12.01 -6.11
N ALA A 181 4.02 11.08 -6.55
CA ALA A 181 3.81 10.27 -7.71
C ALA A 181 4.34 8.87 -7.43
N LEU A 182 3.55 7.86 -7.76
CA LEU A 182 4.01 6.49 -7.74
C LEU A 182 3.32 5.70 -8.86
N SER A 183 4.10 4.93 -9.61
CA SER A 183 3.61 4.06 -10.66
C SER A 183 4.49 2.82 -10.79
N GLY A 184 3.86 1.72 -11.19
CA GLY A 184 4.53 0.43 -11.26
C GLY A 184 3.61 -0.68 -11.73
N SER A 185 4.03 -1.92 -11.52
CA SER A 185 3.21 -3.10 -11.73
C SER A 185 3.43 -4.16 -10.66
N PHE A 186 2.35 -4.84 -10.28
CA PHE A 186 2.37 -6.06 -9.46
C PHE A 186 2.06 -7.27 -10.35
N ASN A 187 2.99 -8.22 -10.50
CA ASN A 187 2.83 -9.38 -11.38
C ASN A 187 2.29 -9.01 -12.78
N GLY A 188 2.83 -7.94 -13.37
CA GLY A 188 2.40 -7.39 -14.67
C GLY A 188 1.14 -6.52 -14.66
N SER A 189 0.41 -6.44 -13.54
CA SER A 189 -0.79 -5.59 -13.40
C SER A 189 -0.41 -4.18 -12.97
N LEU A 190 -0.74 -3.18 -13.79
CA LEU A 190 -0.34 -1.79 -13.54
C LEU A 190 -1.01 -1.22 -12.29
N PHE A 191 -0.24 -0.51 -11.48
CA PHE A 191 -0.75 0.34 -10.41
C PHE A 191 -0.24 1.76 -10.52
N THR A 192 -1.06 2.69 -10.07
CA THR A 192 -0.73 4.13 -10.02
C THR A 192 -1.24 4.73 -8.74
N LEU A 193 -0.51 5.70 -8.23
CA LEU A 193 -0.87 6.55 -7.11
C LEU A 193 -0.60 7.99 -7.55
N HIS A 194 -1.64 8.81 -7.47
CA HIS A 194 -1.58 10.22 -7.82
C HIS A 194 -2.46 11.04 -6.89
N LYS A 195 -2.12 12.32 -6.71
CA LYS A 195 -3.02 13.29 -6.08
C LYS A 195 -4.31 13.36 -6.91
N ARG A 196 -5.46 13.17 -6.28
CA ARG A 196 -6.76 13.21 -6.97
C ARG A 196 -6.99 14.63 -7.51
N GLN A 197 -7.06 14.78 -8.84
CA GLN A 197 -7.45 16.03 -9.48
C GLN A 197 -8.97 16.19 -9.37
N ASN A 198 -9.45 17.17 -8.59
CA ASN A 198 -10.87 17.40 -8.38
C ASN A 198 -11.50 18.09 -9.61
N ARG A 199 -12.39 17.40 -10.33
CA ARG A 199 -13.11 17.93 -11.51
C ARG A 199 -14.37 18.75 -11.14
N TYR A 200 -14.69 18.92 -9.87
CA TYR A 200 -15.84 19.74 -9.44
C TYR A 200 -15.43 20.77 -8.40
N ALA A 201 -15.80 22.03 -8.70
CA ALA A 201 -15.44 23.27 -8.06
C ALA A 201 -15.97 23.50 -6.63
N HIS A 202 -16.28 22.43 -5.89
CA HIS A 202 -16.59 22.53 -4.45
C HIS A 202 -15.35 22.37 -3.55
N PHE A 203 -14.21 22.00 -4.14
CA PHE A 203 -12.89 21.94 -3.49
C PHE A 203 -11.86 22.91 -4.11
N VAL A 204 -12.29 23.83 -4.98
CA VAL A 204 -11.42 24.88 -5.57
C VAL A 204 -10.97 25.91 -4.52
N GLY A 205 -11.51 25.86 -3.29
CA GLY A 205 -10.97 26.56 -2.14
C GLY A 205 -9.65 26.00 -1.58
N MET A 206 -9.07 24.94 -2.16
CA MET A 206 -7.78 24.38 -1.70
C MET A 206 -6.54 25.18 -2.15
N ASP A 207 -6.67 26.03 -3.18
CA ASP A 207 -5.58 26.90 -3.67
C ASP A 207 -5.82 28.39 -3.36
N SER A 208 -6.95 28.73 -2.74
CA SER A 208 -7.18 30.03 -2.12
C SER A 208 -6.93 29.91 -0.62
N ASP A 209 -6.20 30.85 -0.03
CA ASP A 209 -5.82 30.93 1.39
C ASP A 209 -7.00 31.01 2.41
N GLU A 210 -8.18 30.51 2.06
CA GLU A 210 -9.38 30.46 2.89
C GLU A 210 -9.70 29.01 3.26
N HIS A 211 -9.11 28.53 4.36
CA HIS A 211 -9.77 27.80 5.46
C HIS A 211 -8.75 27.10 6.37
N GLU A 212 -8.52 27.66 7.55
CA GLU A 212 -7.84 27.04 8.72
C GLU A 212 -8.51 25.72 9.22
N ASN A 213 -9.55 25.20 8.55
CA ASN A 213 -10.42 24.13 9.05
C ASN A 213 -10.52 22.87 8.17
N ASN A 214 -9.74 22.72 7.10
CA ASN A 214 -9.73 21.46 6.35
C ASN A 214 -8.92 20.39 7.11
N PRO A 215 -9.52 19.25 7.53
CA PRO A 215 -8.80 18.23 8.28
C PRO A 215 -7.78 17.44 7.44
N TRP A 216 -7.87 17.51 6.11
CA TRP A 216 -7.11 16.67 5.18
C TRP A 216 -5.93 17.42 4.53
N LYS A 217 -4.73 16.84 4.63
CA LYS A 217 -3.52 17.29 3.93
C LYS A 217 -3.64 17.03 2.43
N LYS A 218 -4.06 15.81 2.10
CA LYS A 218 -3.98 15.27 0.75
C LYS A 218 -5.03 14.18 0.56
N ILE A 219 -5.62 14.16 -0.63
CA ILE A 219 -6.43 13.04 -1.10
C ILE A 219 -5.64 12.36 -2.22
N THR A 220 -5.22 11.14 -1.95
CA THR A 220 -4.45 10.30 -2.85
C THR A 220 -5.36 9.24 -3.46
N ARG A 221 -5.33 9.08 -4.78
CA ARG A 221 -6.01 7.99 -5.47
C ARG A 221 -5.02 6.90 -5.84
N VAL A 222 -5.23 5.72 -5.30
CA VAL A 222 -4.55 4.48 -5.70
C VAL A 222 -5.43 3.73 -6.67
N ARG A 223 -4.88 3.29 -7.80
CA ARG A 223 -5.58 2.44 -8.77
C ARG A 223 -4.71 1.24 -9.13
N ILE A 224 -5.29 0.05 -9.13
CA ILE A 224 -4.69 -1.20 -9.61
C ILE A 224 -5.58 -1.75 -10.72
N ASN A 225 -5.01 -1.93 -11.90
CA ASN A 225 -5.75 -2.32 -13.11
C ASN A 225 -5.72 -3.84 -13.30
N GLN A 226 -6.90 -4.45 -13.40
CA GLN A 226 -7.12 -5.84 -13.81
C GLN A 226 -6.10 -6.86 -13.24
N MET A 227 -5.93 -6.85 -11.93
CA MET A 227 -5.08 -7.79 -11.23
C MET A 227 -5.62 -9.21 -11.38
N ASP A 228 -4.81 -10.13 -11.92
CA ASP A 228 -5.13 -11.55 -11.98
C ASP A 228 -5.01 -12.16 -10.57
N LEU A 229 -6.12 -12.72 -10.07
CA LEU A 229 -6.20 -13.27 -8.72
C LEU A 229 -5.70 -14.72 -8.62
N LYS A 230 -5.49 -15.42 -9.74
CA LYS A 230 -5.16 -16.85 -9.78
C LYS A 230 -3.91 -17.23 -8.98
N ASP A 231 -2.93 -16.34 -8.95
CA ASP A 231 -1.62 -16.57 -8.34
C ASP A 231 -1.29 -15.63 -7.17
N VAL A 232 -2.26 -14.82 -6.73
CA VAL A 232 -2.07 -13.87 -5.61
C VAL A 232 -2.25 -14.57 -4.27
N PHE A 233 -3.31 -15.37 -4.14
CA PHE A 233 -3.69 -15.98 -2.86
C PHE A 233 -3.10 -17.38 -2.70
N THR A 234 -2.63 -17.65 -1.49
CA THR A 234 -2.16 -18.97 -1.04
C THR A 234 -3.25 -19.68 -0.23
N ASP A 235 -3.03 -20.94 0.14
CA ASP A 235 -3.93 -21.69 1.02
C ASP A 235 -4.12 -21.02 2.40
N GLU A 236 -3.15 -20.22 2.85
CA GLU A 236 -3.16 -19.50 4.13
C GLU A 236 -3.70 -18.05 4.00
N SER A 237 -3.98 -17.59 2.79
CA SER A 237 -4.58 -16.27 2.54
C SER A 237 -6.05 -16.23 2.95
N LYS A 238 -6.56 -15.06 3.37
CA LYS A 238 -7.97 -14.90 3.77
C LYS A 238 -8.97 -15.07 2.62
N LEU A 239 -8.50 -14.96 1.38
CA LEU A 239 -9.24 -15.20 0.14
C LEU A 239 -8.82 -16.50 -0.57
N ASN A 240 -8.35 -17.51 0.18
CA ASN A 240 -7.91 -18.82 -0.34
C ASN A 240 -8.98 -19.61 -1.14
N TRP A 241 -10.25 -19.21 -1.04
CA TRP A 241 -11.38 -19.82 -1.77
C TRP A 241 -11.57 -19.23 -3.18
N ILE A 242 -10.88 -18.13 -3.53
CA ILE A 242 -10.88 -17.57 -4.88
C ILE A 242 -9.82 -18.28 -5.72
N THR A 243 -10.20 -18.87 -6.84
CA THR A 243 -9.30 -19.68 -7.69
C THR A 243 -8.83 -18.96 -8.94
N SER A 244 -9.66 -18.06 -9.49
CA SER A 244 -9.32 -17.25 -10.67
C SER A 244 -10.29 -16.08 -10.80
N GLY A 245 -9.93 -15.13 -11.66
CA GLY A 245 -10.69 -13.92 -11.94
C GLY A 245 -9.79 -12.70 -11.96
N LYS A 246 -10.33 -11.57 -12.38
CA LYS A 246 -9.63 -10.28 -12.38
C LYS A 246 -10.29 -9.32 -11.41
N ALA A 247 -9.49 -8.51 -10.74
CA ALA A 247 -9.97 -7.42 -9.91
C ALA A 247 -9.38 -6.08 -10.35
N GLU A 248 -10.22 -5.06 -10.43
CA GLU A 248 -9.78 -3.68 -10.50
C GLU A 248 -10.06 -3.00 -9.15
N LEU A 249 -9.03 -2.40 -8.57
CA LEU A 249 -9.11 -1.72 -7.29
C LEU A 249 -8.88 -0.23 -7.50
N THR A 250 -9.78 0.60 -6.99
CA THR A 250 -9.55 2.04 -6.81
C THR A 250 -9.76 2.39 -5.35
N VAL A 251 -8.80 3.06 -4.73
CA VAL A 251 -8.88 3.52 -3.34
C VAL A 251 -8.61 5.01 -3.29
N ASP A 252 -9.55 5.78 -2.75
CA ASP A 252 -9.33 7.19 -2.42
C ASP A 252 -8.95 7.29 -0.93
N VAL A 253 -7.69 7.64 -0.67
CA VAL A 253 -7.11 7.77 0.66
C VAL A 253 -7.08 9.23 1.07
N MET A 254 -7.76 9.57 2.17
CA MET A 254 -7.78 10.90 2.77
C MET A 254 -6.81 10.90 3.95
N LEU A 255 -5.71 11.64 3.80
CA LEU A 255 -4.63 11.71 4.79
C LEU A 255 -4.79 12.97 5.64
N PRO A 256 -4.76 12.88 6.98
CA PRO A 256 -4.97 14.02 7.87
C PRO A 256 -3.77 14.98 7.85
N ASN A 257 -4.01 16.25 8.21
CA ASN A 257 -2.94 17.22 8.39
C ASN A 257 -1.96 16.80 9.48
N GLU A 258 -0.70 16.59 9.11
CA GLU A 258 0.41 16.41 10.05
C GLU A 258 0.85 17.77 10.59
N GLU A 259 0.04 18.41 11.44
CA GLU A 259 0.66 19.15 12.54
C GLU A 259 1.24 18.08 13.48
N MET A 260 2.45 17.63 13.17
CA MET A 260 3.27 17.08 14.24
C MET A 260 3.52 18.27 15.16
N SER A 261 2.92 18.24 16.34
CA SER A 261 3.45 18.93 17.51
C SER A 261 4.83 18.33 17.82
N GLU A 262 5.80 18.54 16.93
CA GLU A 262 7.18 18.63 17.33
C GLU A 262 7.19 19.83 18.26
N VAL A 263 7.08 19.54 19.56
CA VAL A 263 7.72 20.38 20.56
C VAL A 263 9.11 20.61 19.99
N LYS A 264 9.37 21.81 19.48
CA LYS A 264 10.70 22.26 19.08
C LYS A 264 11.56 22.23 20.33
N LYS A 265 11.97 21.03 20.75
CA LYS A 265 13.16 20.83 21.57
C LYS A 265 14.24 21.39 20.67
N GLY A 266 14.67 22.61 20.97
CA GLY A 266 15.61 23.32 20.12
C GLY A 266 16.75 22.40 19.75
N SER A 267 17.02 22.29 18.44
CA SER A 267 17.99 21.34 17.92
C SER A 267 19.30 21.44 18.70
N LEU A 268 20.04 20.35 18.83
CA LEU A 268 21.33 20.40 19.54
C LEU A 268 22.23 21.49 18.96
N TRP A 269 22.09 21.77 17.67
CA TRP A 269 22.74 22.89 17.00
C TRP A 269 22.22 24.28 17.43
N GLU A 270 20.92 24.51 17.54
CA GLU A 270 20.39 25.77 18.09
C GLU A 270 20.97 26.05 19.48
N ARG A 271 21.17 25.01 20.30
CA ARG A 271 21.80 25.13 21.62
C ARG A 271 23.30 25.44 21.53
N VAL A 272 24.02 24.83 20.59
CA VAL A 272 25.45 25.10 20.34
C VAL A 272 25.66 26.51 19.77
N VAL A 273 24.82 26.96 18.83
CA VAL A 273 24.84 28.31 18.25
C VAL A 273 24.47 29.35 19.29
N ALA A 274 23.44 29.10 20.11
CA ALA A 274 23.09 29.99 21.22
C ALA A 274 24.20 30.06 22.27
N GLY A 275 24.86 28.94 22.58
CA GLY A 275 26.02 28.89 23.47
C GLY A 275 27.23 29.64 22.93
N SER A 276 27.48 29.58 21.62
CA SER A 276 28.60 30.28 20.98
C SER A 276 28.35 31.77 20.77
N LYS A 277 27.09 32.22 20.57
CA LYS A 277 26.72 33.64 20.63
C LYS A 277 26.98 34.25 22.02
N ARG A 278 26.67 33.53 23.10
CA ARG A 278 26.95 33.96 24.48
C ARG A 278 28.43 34.09 24.84
N VAL A 279 29.33 33.49 24.05
CA VAL A 279 30.80 33.60 24.25
C VAL A 279 31.39 34.80 23.49
N VAL A 280 30.67 35.34 22.49
CA VAL A 280 31.12 36.50 21.69
C VAL A 280 30.61 37.82 22.27
N GLU A 281 29.48 37.81 22.98
CA GLU A 281 28.97 38.97 23.73
C GLU A 281 29.35 38.83 25.21
N GLY A 282 30.39 39.56 25.62
CA GLY A 282 30.88 39.56 26.99
C GLY A 282 29.86 40.11 28.00
N SER A 283 29.76 39.39 29.12
CA SER A 283 29.35 39.84 30.45
C SER A 283 28.04 40.63 30.58
N GLU A 284 26.96 39.92 30.91
CA GLU A 284 26.01 40.39 31.93
C GLU A 284 25.41 39.20 32.68
N SER A 285 25.59 39.21 34.00
CA SER A 285 25.07 38.23 34.94
C SER A 285 23.57 38.43 35.13
N VAL A 286 22.75 37.48 34.68
CA VAL A 286 21.34 37.40 35.07
C VAL A 286 21.07 36.03 35.69
N VAL A 287 20.77 36.06 36.99
CA VAL A 287 20.26 34.96 37.79
C VAL A 287 18.90 34.58 37.23
N ALA A 288 18.80 33.44 36.55
CA ALA A 288 17.53 32.89 36.08
C ALA A 288 17.12 31.72 36.98
N GLY A 289 16.11 31.97 37.82
CA GLY A 289 15.48 30.99 38.68
C GLY A 289 14.92 29.81 37.89
N SER A 290 15.08 28.63 38.47
CA SER A 290 14.44 27.40 38.06
C SER A 290 12.92 27.52 38.19
N GLN A 291 12.24 27.84 37.08
CA GLN A 291 10.82 27.54 36.93
C GLN A 291 10.69 26.21 36.21
N SER A 292 10.21 25.21 36.95
CA SER A 292 9.67 23.97 36.44
C SER A 292 8.52 24.29 35.47
N VAL A 293 8.78 24.10 34.18
CA VAL A 293 7.72 24.08 33.16
C VAL A 293 6.91 22.81 33.42
N VAL A 294 5.76 22.99 34.07
CA VAL A 294 4.72 21.96 34.14
C VAL A 294 4.26 21.69 32.72
N GLU A 295 4.65 20.53 32.17
CA GLU A 295 4.16 20.00 30.91
C GLU A 295 2.64 19.85 30.97
N LYS A 296 1.90 20.82 30.41
CA LYS A 296 0.52 20.58 30.01
C LYS A 296 0.54 19.70 28.78
N ALA A 297 0.35 18.40 28.97
CA ALA A 297 0.02 17.46 27.92
C ALA A 297 -1.22 17.98 27.16
N GLY A 298 -1.00 18.56 25.97
CA GLY A 298 -2.07 18.94 25.07
C GLY A 298 -2.85 17.69 24.68
N ARG A 299 -4.18 17.70 24.82
CA ARG A 299 -5.06 16.68 24.27
C ARG A 299 -4.90 16.68 22.74
N THR A 300 -4.07 15.81 22.21
CA THR A 300 -4.01 15.55 20.77
C THR A 300 -5.30 14.87 20.35
N THR A 301 -6.11 15.52 19.51
CA THR A 301 -7.29 14.88 18.91
C THR A 301 -6.84 13.69 18.07
N PRO A 302 -7.48 12.51 18.20
CA PRO A 302 -7.10 11.35 17.40
C PRO A 302 -7.30 11.66 15.91
N LYS A 303 -6.25 11.47 15.13
CA LYS A 303 -6.27 11.62 13.68
C LYS A 303 -6.63 10.28 13.05
N TYR A 304 -7.40 10.33 11.96
CA TYR A 304 -7.84 9.14 11.25
C TYR A 304 -7.46 9.25 9.78
N VAL A 305 -7.18 8.11 9.16
CA VAL A 305 -7.07 7.95 7.72
C VAL A 305 -8.36 7.32 7.24
N VAL A 306 -9.00 7.94 6.25
CA VAL A 306 -10.22 7.44 5.63
C VAL A 306 -9.89 6.92 4.25
N MET A 307 -10.33 5.71 3.94
CA MET A 307 -10.07 5.04 2.68
C MET A 307 -11.39 4.59 2.05
N ASP A 308 -11.73 5.18 0.91
CA ASP A 308 -12.90 4.80 0.13
C ASP A 308 -12.48 3.80 -0.95
N PHE A 309 -12.87 2.54 -0.77
CA PHE A 309 -12.58 1.44 -1.67
C PHE A 309 -13.66 1.31 -2.74
N LYS A 310 -13.24 1.04 -3.97
CA LYS A 310 -14.07 0.62 -5.09
C LYS A 310 -13.41 -0.60 -5.73
N VAL A 311 -14.01 -1.77 -5.58
CA VAL A 311 -13.53 -3.04 -6.12
C VAL A 311 -14.46 -3.52 -7.22
N SER A 312 -13.93 -3.71 -8.42
CA SER A 312 -14.66 -4.29 -9.55
C SER A 312 -14.10 -5.69 -9.81
N LEU A 313 -14.97 -6.69 -9.86
CA LEU A 313 -14.60 -8.09 -10.02
C LEU A 313 -15.08 -8.58 -11.38
N TYR A 314 -14.25 -9.35 -12.07
CA TYR A 314 -14.54 -9.89 -13.40
C TYR A 314 -14.18 -11.36 -13.45
N ASP A 315 -15.06 -12.17 -14.06
CA ASP A 315 -14.86 -13.61 -14.31
C ASP A 315 -14.40 -14.40 -13.07
N LEU A 316 -14.94 -14.07 -11.90
CA LEU A 316 -14.50 -14.67 -10.65
C LEU A 316 -14.95 -16.13 -10.59
N ARG A 317 -14.03 -17.01 -10.20
CA ARG A 317 -14.34 -18.39 -9.87
C ARG A 317 -13.86 -18.71 -8.46
N ALA A 318 -14.66 -19.50 -7.77
CA ALA A 318 -14.43 -19.86 -6.39
C ALA A 318 -14.50 -21.38 -6.18
N SER A 319 -13.86 -21.87 -5.13
CA SER A 319 -13.95 -23.26 -4.69
C SER A 319 -13.95 -23.34 -3.17
N SER A 320 -14.49 -24.42 -2.62
CA SER A 320 -14.45 -24.66 -1.17
C SER A 320 -13.01 -24.60 -0.65
N PRO A 321 -12.71 -23.79 0.37
CA PRO A 321 -11.36 -23.68 0.89
C PRO A 321 -10.98 -24.89 1.73
N LYS A 322 -9.67 -25.15 1.85
CA LYS A 322 -9.14 -26.17 2.78
C LYS A 322 -9.34 -25.77 4.25
N LYS A 323 -9.26 -24.47 4.54
CA LYS A 323 -9.44 -23.87 5.87
C LYS A 323 -10.36 -22.67 5.75
N ILE A 324 -11.36 -22.60 6.63
CA ILE A 324 -12.27 -21.45 6.68
C ILE A 324 -11.46 -20.19 7.01
N PRO A 325 -11.65 -19.09 6.24
CA PRO A 325 -11.03 -17.81 6.53
C PRO A 325 -11.37 -17.28 7.93
N ARG A 326 -10.33 -17.02 8.73
CA ARG A 326 -10.43 -16.54 10.11
C ARG A 326 -9.51 -15.35 10.36
N SER A 327 -9.93 -14.48 11.28
CA SER A 327 -9.09 -13.41 11.83
C SER A 327 -7.89 -14.01 12.56
N SER A 328 -6.69 -13.53 12.26
CA SER A 328 -5.49 -13.96 12.98
C SER A 328 -5.43 -13.39 14.40
N LEU A 329 -6.23 -12.34 14.69
CA LEU A 329 -6.29 -11.70 16.01
C LEU A 329 -7.26 -12.38 16.95
N THR A 330 -8.44 -12.71 16.47
CA THR A 330 -9.52 -13.25 17.31
C THR A 330 -9.74 -14.75 17.10
N ASN A 331 -9.16 -15.31 16.03
CA ASN A 331 -9.44 -16.66 15.54
C ASN A 331 -10.91 -16.91 15.15
N ALA A 332 -11.72 -15.84 15.11
CA ALA A 332 -13.10 -15.90 14.70
C ALA A 332 -13.20 -16.03 13.17
N PRO A 333 -14.12 -16.86 12.65
CA PRO A 333 -14.38 -16.93 11.21
C PRO A 333 -15.00 -15.62 10.72
N TYR A 334 -14.59 -15.15 9.54
CA TYR A 334 -15.19 -13.95 8.94
C TYR A 334 -16.60 -14.22 8.38
N ILE A 335 -16.89 -15.47 8.05
CA ILE A 335 -18.11 -15.93 7.41
C ILE A 335 -18.42 -17.35 7.90
N SER A 336 -19.70 -17.70 8.02
CA SER A 336 -20.11 -19.06 8.35
C SER A 336 -19.80 -20.02 7.20
N GLU A 337 -19.69 -21.32 7.48
CA GLU A 337 -19.43 -22.33 6.45
C GLU A 337 -20.57 -22.38 5.41
N ASP A 338 -21.82 -22.35 5.89
CA ASP A 338 -23.02 -22.36 5.05
C ASP A 338 -23.10 -21.11 4.15
N ASP A 339 -22.84 -19.93 4.71
CA ASP A 339 -22.86 -18.68 3.96
C ASP A 339 -21.76 -18.65 2.90
N LEU A 340 -20.57 -19.17 3.24
CA LEU A 340 -19.46 -19.27 2.31
C LEU A 340 -19.76 -20.23 1.16
N GLN A 341 -20.30 -21.41 1.45
CA GLN A 341 -20.68 -22.37 0.41
C GLN A 341 -21.78 -21.79 -0.50
N SER A 342 -22.74 -21.09 0.08
CA SER A 342 -23.80 -20.40 -0.66
C SER A 342 -23.25 -19.26 -1.51
N LEU A 343 -22.25 -18.51 -1.02
CA LEU A 343 -21.55 -17.47 -1.76
C LEU A 343 -20.73 -18.06 -2.91
N ILE A 344 -20.00 -19.16 -2.69
CA ILE A 344 -19.23 -19.86 -3.74
C ILE A 344 -20.17 -20.35 -4.85
N THR A 345 -21.32 -20.91 -4.48
CA THR A 345 -22.34 -21.36 -5.43
C THR A 345 -22.87 -20.19 -6.26
N PHE A 346 -23.17 -19.07 -5.59
CA PHE A 346 -23.59 -17.84 -6.27
C PHE A 346 -22.52 -17.32 -7.23
N ILE A 347 -21.25 -17.27 -6.81
CA ILE A 347 -20.13 -16.79 -7.62
C ILE A 347 -19.96 -17.63 -8.90
N ASN A 348 -20.06 -18.95 -8.76
CA ASN A 348 -19.88 -19.88 -9.87
C ASN A 348 -21.12 -20.03 -10.78
N ASP A 349 -22.26 -19.42 -10.44
CA ASP A 349 -23.45 -19.47 -11.28
C ASP A 349 -23.18 -18.70 -12.60
N LYS A 350 -23.32 -19.39 -13.74
CA LYS A 350 -23.06 -18.80 -15.05
C LYS A 350 -24.12 -17.77 -15.48
N LYS A 351 -25.32 -17.83 -14.91
CA LYS A 351 -26.45 -17.00 -15.34
C LYS A 351 -26.56 -15.71 -14.51
N PHE A 352 -26.13 -15.76 -13.24
CA PHE A 352 -26.32 -14.68 -12.27
C PHE A 352 -25.11 -14.40 -11.38
N GLY A 353 -24.07 -15.25 -11.47
CA GLY A 353 -22.87 -15.18 -10.66
C GLY A 353 -21.75 -14.36 -11.30
N LEU A 354 -20.67 -14.21 -10.55
CA LEU A 354 -19.45 -13.52 -10.99
C LEU A 354 -18.67 -14.26 -12.08
N ALA A 355 -19.01 -15.51 -12.36
CA ALA A 355 -18.39 -16.32 -13.39
C ALA A 355 -18.94 -16.08 -14.81
N SER A 356 -19.96 -15.20 -14.98
CA SER A 356 -20.49 -14.87 -16.30
C SER A 356 -19.47 -14.03 -17.07
N GLY A 357 -18.77 -14.66 -18.02
CA GLY A 357 -17.98 -13.95 -19.01
C GLY A 357 -18.84 -12.95 -19.76
N SER A 358 -18.27 -11.80 -20.13
CA SER A 358 -18.84 -10.97 -21.19
C SER A 358 -18.98 -11.85 -22.44
N SER A 359 -20.19 -12.33 -22.70
CA SER A 359 -20.49 -13.17 -23.85
C SER A 359 -20.35 -12.33 -25.12
N ASN A 360 -19.14 -12.28 -25.68
CA ASN A 360 -18.95 -12.13 -27.12
C ASN A 360 -19.12 -13.50 -27.78
N ASP A 361 -20.26 -14.15 -27.53
CA ASP A 361 -20.64 -15.31 -28.34
C ASP A 361 -21.23 -14.74 -29.63
N GLU A 362 -20.43 -14.77 -30.68
CA GLU A 362 -20.90 -14.68 -32.05
C GLU A 362 -22.10 -15.62 -32.22
N ALA A 363 -23.14 -15.08 -32.85
CA ALA A 363 -24.36 -15.80 -33.14
C ALA A 363 -24.06 -17.02 -34.03
N ASP A 364 -23.98 -18.20 -33.41
CA ASP A 364 -24.22 -19.47 -34.10
C ASP A 364 -25.73 -19.57 -34.38
N THR A 365 -26.14 -18.96 -35.49
CA THR A 365 -27.42 -19.24 -36.15
C THR A 365 -27.35 -20.66 -36.71
N ASP A 366 -27.77 -21.65 -35.92
CA ASP A 366 -28.39 -22.88 -36.44
C ASP A 366 -28.89 -23.78 -35.29
N ARG A 367 -30.01 -23.41 -34.66
CA ARG A 367 -30.88 -24.35 -33.91
C ARG A 367 -32.35 -23.98 -34.02
N ILE A 368 -33.01 -24.66 -34.96
CA ILE A 368 -34.39 -25.22 -34.98
C ILE A 368 -35.44 -24.55 -34.07
N GLU A 369 -36.50 -24.08 -34.73
CA GLU A 369 -37.77 -23.59 -34.16
C GLU A 369 -38.34 -24.48 -33.06
N GLY A 370 -38.61 -23.86 -31.89
CA GLY A 370 -39.34 -24.47 -30.77
C GLY A 370 -39.08 -23.70 -29.47
N ASP A 371 -40.01 -22.82 -29.10
CA ASP A 371 -40.08 -22.11 -27.80
C ASP A 371 -38.73 -21.57 -27.27
N THR A 372 -38.21 -20.51 -27.89
CA THR A 372 -37.11 -19.75 -27.30
C THR A 372 -37.64 -18.95 -26.11
N ASP A 373 -37.46 -19.51 -24.93
CA ASP A 373 -37.49 -18.83 -23.65
C ASP A 373 -36.39 -17.74 -23.68
N VAL A 374 -36.72 -16.57 -24.24
CA VAL A 374 -35.81 -15.42 -24.29
C VAL A 374 -35.45 -15.06 -22.85
N SER A 375 -34.25 -15.45 -22.43
CA SER A 375 -33.70 -15.12 -21.13
C SER A 375 -33.75 -13.59 -20.96
N PRO A 376 -34.41 -13.04 -19.93
CA PRO A 376 -34.61 -11.59 -19.78
C PRO A 376 -33.34 -10.85 -19.33
N PHE A 377 -32.17 -11.43 -19.59
CA PHE A 377 -30.86 -11.01 -19.14
C PHE A 377 -29.94 -10.83 -20.36
N VAL A 378 -30.26 -9.85 -21.21
CA VAL A 378 -29.36 -9.33 -22.26
C VAL A 378 -28.70 -8.01 -21.80
N GLY A 379 -28.84 -7.66 -20.52
CA GLY A 379 -28.06 -6.58 -19.92
C GLY A 379 -26.73 -7.11 -19.42
N ASP A 380 -25.66 -6.32 -19.57
CA ASP A 380 -24.33 -6.60 -19.01
C ASP A 380 -24.47 -7.12 -17.56
N ASN A 381 -24.23 -8.42 -17.36
CA ASN A 381 -24.22 -9.09 -16.06
C ASN A 381 -22.98 -8.69 -15.24
N THR A 382 -22.55 -7.43 -15.32
CA THR A 382 -21.43 -6.93 -14.54
C THR A 382 -21.95 -6.52 -13.16
N ILE A 383 -21.50 -7.22 -12.13
CA ILE A 383 -21.76 -6.83 -10.74
C ILE A 383 -21.30 -5.38 -10.55
N PRO A 384 -22.14 -4.50 -9.97
CA PRO A 384 -21.73 -3.15 -9.65
C PRO A 384 -20.52 -3.21 -8.71
N PRO A 385 -19.56 -2.29 -8.88
CA PRO A 385 -18.36 -2.30 -8.07
C PRO A 385 -18.70 -2.21 -6.57
N LEU A 386 -18.08 -3.08 -5.77
CA LEU A 386 -18.19 -3.05 -4.32
C LEU A 386 -17.59 -1.75 -3.81
N LYS A 387 -18.38 -0.95 -3.10
CA LYS A 387 -17.95 0.33 -2.53
C LYS A 387 -18.11 0.31 -1.03
N PHE A 388 -17.02 0.46 -0.31
CA PHE A 388 -17.00 0.52 1.15
C PHE A 388 -15.95 1.51 1.63
N ARG A 389 -16.11 1.94 2.88
CA ARG A 389 -15.21 2.88 3.54
C ARG A 389 -14.55 2.18 4.72
N VAL A 390 -13.23 2.27 4.79
CA VAL A 390 -12.46 1.87 5.97
C VAL A 390 -11.88 3.10 6.64
N VAL A 391 -12.05 3.19 7.96
CA VAL A 391 -11.50 4.27 8.78
C VAL A 391 -10.52 3.67 9.78
N GLN A 392 -9.28 4.14 9.77
CA GLN A 392 -8.22 3.66 10.65
C GLN A 392 -7.62 4.82 11.43
N ASN A 393 -7.22 4.58 12.68
CA ASN A 393 -6.49 5.58 13.44
C ASN A 393 -5.10 5.78 12.80
N LEU A 394 -4.60 7.00 12.76
CA LEU A 394 -3.29 7.29 12.16
C LEU A 394 -2.16 6.43 12.77
N GLN A 395 -2.20 6.17 14.08
CA GLN A 395 -1.19 5.38 14.76
C GLN A 395 -1.17 3.90 14.34
N THR A 396 -2.26 3.36 13.79
CA THR A 396 -2.29 1.97 13.30
C THR A 396 -1.51 1.80 12.00
N PHE A 397 -1.08 2.89 11.33
CA PHE A 397 -0.20 2.80 10.17
C PHE A 397 1.25 2.50 10.52
N ASN A 398 1.61 2.53 11.80
CA ASN A 398 2.94 2.22 12.26
C ASN A 398 3.24 0.71 12.17
N TYR A 399 4.37 0.34 11.61
CA TYR A 399 4.87 -1.01 11.39
C TYR A 399 3.93 -1.94 10.59
N ILE A 400 3.09 -1.42 9.69
CA ILE A 400 2.28 -2.31 8.84
C ILE A 400 3.20 -3.16 7.94
N ASP A 401 2.99 -4.48 7.98
CA ASP A 401 3.63 -5.45 7.11
C ASP A 401 2.93 -5.50 5.75
N PHE A 402 3.52 -4.78 4.80
CA PHE A 402 2.98 -4.60 3.46
C PHE A 402 2.87 -5.92 2.66
N PRO A 403 3.90 -6.80 2.61
CA PRO A 403 3.77 -8.15 2.05
C PRO A 403 2.54 -8.93 2.56
N SER A 404 2.31 -8.96 3.87
CA SER A 404 1.18 -9.69 4.46
C SER A 404 -0.17 -9.06 4.09
N MET A 405 -0.23 -7.73 3.96
CA MET A 405 -1.43 -7.05 3.47
C MET A 405 -1.74 -7.37 2.01
N ILE A 406 -0.74 -7.37 1.11
CA ILE A 406 -0.96 -7.68 -0.31
C ILE A 406 -1.45 -9.12 -0.48
N SER A 407 -0.78 -10.06 0.18
CA SER A 407 -1.12 -11.49 0.09
C SER A 407 -2.36 -11.86 0.89
N LEU A 408 -2.89 -10.94 1.72
CA LEU A 408 -3.90 -11.21 2.75
C LEU A 408 -3.57 -12.47 3.56
N CYS A 409 -2.29 -12.71 3.79
CA CYS A 409 -1.77 -13.89 4.48
C CYS A 409 -1.14 -13.43 5.78
N SER A 410 -1.66 -13.92 6.90
CA SER A 410 -1.04 -13.75 8.21
C SER A 410 -1.36 -14.96 9.05
N LYS A 411 -0.33 -15.55 9.66
CA LYS A 411 -0.46 -16.68 10.58
C LYS A 411 -0.87 -16.20 11.98
N PRO A 412 -1.80 -16.86 12.67
CA PRO A 412 -2.09 -16.55 14.06
C PRO A 412 -0.86 -16.84 14.94
N VAL A 413 -0.65 -15.98 15.92
CA VAL A 413 0.39 -16.17 16.94
C VAL A 413 -0.20 -16.94 18.10
N GLU A 414 0.32 -18.15 18.36
CA GLU A 414 -0.13 -18.99 19.48
C GLU A 414 0.17 -18.35 20.84
N ASN A 415 1.40 -17.82 21.00
CA ASN A 415 1.83 -17.15 22.23
C ASN A 415 2.40 -15.75 21.94
N ARG A 416 1.59 -14.72 22.15
CA ARG A 416 1.97 -13.32 21.89
C ARG A 416 3.11 -12.81 22.75
N SER A 417 3.40 -13.48 23.87
CA SER A 417 4.50 -13.10 24.77
C SER A 417 5.89 -13.42 24.20
N GLU A 418 5.97 -14.23 23.14
CA GLU A 418 7.23 -14.60 22.48
C GLU A 418 7.67 -13.58 21.42
N LEU A 419 6.76 -12.70 20.98
CA LEU A 419 7.08 -11.65 20.01
C LEU A 419 7.72 -10.46 20.71
N GLY A 420 8.73 -9.88 20.08
CA GLY A 420 9.22 -8.56 20.47
C GLY A 420 8.12 -7.51 20.34
N GLU A 421 8.19 -6.45 21.13
CA GLU A 421 7.17 -5.39 21.19
C GLU A 421 6.82 -4.85 19.80
N LYS A 422 7.82 -4.56 18.96
CA LYS A 422 7.61 -4.05 17.60
C LYS A 422 6.94 -5.07 16.69
N GLN A 423 7.29 -6.36 16.80
CA GLN A 423 6.68 -7.43 15.99
C GLN A 423 5.22 -7.62 16.37
N LEU A 424 4.91 -7.51 17.67
CA LEU A 424 3.55 -7.55 18.16
C LEU A 424 2.72 -6.37 17.64
N VAL A 425 3.27 -5.15 17.67
CA VAL A 425 2.59 -3.96 17.11
C VAL A 425 2.35 -4.14 15.61
N SER A 426 3.37 -4.58 14.87
CA SER A 426 3.26 -4.88 13.43
C SER A 426 2.15 -5.89 13.15
N PHE A 427 2.16 -7.02 13.87
CA PHE A 427 1.16 -8.07 13.75
C PHE A 427 -0.26 -7.56 14.03
N VAL A 428 -0.44 -6.80 15.12
CA VAL A 428 -1.74 -6.26 15.52
C VAL A 428 -2.28 -5.27 14.49
N HIS A 429 -1.48 -4.29 14.10
CA HIS A 429 -1.88 -3.26 13.15
C HIS A 429 -2.20 -3.83 11.77
N THR A 430 -1.35 -4.72 11.26
CA THR A 430 -1.55 -5.38 9.97
C THR A 430 -2.85 -6.18 9.97
N ASN A 431 -3.11 -6.98 11.01
CA ASN A 431 -4.31 -7.79 11.06
C ASN A 431 -5.58 -6.99 11.38
N GLN A 432 -5.51 -5.89 12.13
CA GLN A 432 -6.64 -4.98 12.30
C GLN A 432 -7.10 -4.40 10.95
N PHE A 433 -6.14 -4.05 10.10
CA PHE A 433 -6.42 -3.58 8.76
C PHE A 433 -7.04 -4.67 7.88
N ILE A 434 -6.43 -5.86 7.85
CA ILE A 434 -6.94 -7.03 7.10
C ILE A 434 -8.36 -7.40 7.57
N ASP A 435 -8.59 -7.47 8.87
CA ASP A 435 -9.89 -7.82 9.44
C ASP A 435 -10.97 -6.80 9.04
N SER A 436 -10.64 -5.51 9.05
CA SER A 436 -11.55 -4.44 8.61
C SER A 436 -11.90 -4.59 7.12
N LEU A 437 -10.89 -4.84 6.27
CA LEU A 437 -11.11 -5.08 4.84
C LEU A 437 -11.98 -6.31 4.59
N MET A 438 -11.67 -7.42 5.25
CA MET A 438 -12.37 -8.70 5.04
C MET A 438 -13.82 -8.61 5.49
N SER A 439 -14.09 -7.96 6.62
CA SER A 439 -15.46 -7.80 7.15
C SER A 439 -16.33 -6.94 6.23
N GLU A 440 -15.81 -5.81 5.75
CA GLU A 440 -16.53 -4.93 4.81
C GLU A 440 -16.75 -5.60 3.45
N ALA A 441 -15.71 -6.22 2.89
CA ALA A 441 -15.79 -6.87 1.58
C ALA A 441 -16.77 -8.06 1.57
N LEU A 442 -16.70 -8.95 2.58
CA LEU A 442 -17.57 -10.13 2.65
C LEU A 442 -19.02 -9.76 2.98
N SER A 443 -19.25 -8.79 3.87
CA SER A 443 -20.61 -8.34 4.19
C SER A 443 -21.32 -7.76 2.97
N LEU A 444 -20.62 -6.95 2.15
CA LEU A 444 -21.16 -6.44 0.91
C LEU A 444 -21.39 -7.51 -0.15
N LEU A 445 -20.49 -8.50 -0.27
CA LEU A 445 -20.69 -9.62 -1.19
C LEU A 445 -21.93 -10.44 -0.81
N LEU A 446 -22.15 -10.70 0.48
CA LEU A 446 -23.34 -11.38 0.98
C LEU A 446 -24.60 -10.55 0.76
N LEU A 447 -24.56 -9.25 1.05
CA LEU A 447 -25.68 -8.34 0.79
C LEU A 447 -26.05 -8.32 -0.70
N TYR A 448 -25.05 -8.25 -1.57
CA TYR A 448 -25.26 -8.23 -3.02
C TYR A 448 -25.90 -9.53 -3.52
N LYS A 449 -25.42 -10.67 -3.04
CA LYS A 449 -26.02 -11.99 -3.32
C LYS A 449 -27.50 -12.01 -2.93
N GLU A 450 -27.83 -11.52 -1.74
CA GLU A 450 -29.22 -11.49 -1.25
C GLU A 450 -30.11 -10.54 -2.06
N GLU A 451 -29.61 -9.35 -2.39
CA GLU A 451 -30.32 -8.39 -3.24
C GLU A 451 -30.59 -8.96 -4.65
N THR A 452 -29.58 -9.63 -5.23
CA THR A 452 -29.72 -10.30 -6.53
C THR A 452 -30.79 -11.38 -6.47
N ARG A 453 -30.78 -12.21 -5.42
CA ARG A 453 -31.80 -13.25 -5.19
C ARG A 453 -33.20 -12.66 -5.09
N LEU A 454 -33.38 -11.59 -4.32
CA LEU A 454 -34.68 -10.91 -4.17
C LEU A 454 -35.14 -10.27 -5.48
N ASN A 455 -34.23 -9.64 -6.23
CA ASN A 455 -34.54 -9.08 -7.55
C ASN A 455 -34.98 -10.16 -8.53
N LEU A 456 -34.36 -11.35 -8.50
CA LEU A 456 -34.79 -12.49 -9.30
C LEU A 456 -36.19 -12.94 -8.89
N ILE A 457 -36.45 -13.17 -7.60
CA ILE A 457 -37.77 -13.56 -7.10
C ILE A 457 -38.84 -12.55 -7.52
N ARG A 458 -38.55 -11.25 -7.43
CA ARG A 458 -39.47 -10.18 -7.86
C ARG A 458 -39.76 -10.25 -9.36
N LYS A 459 -38.74 -10.44 -10.21
CA LYS A 459 -38.93 -10.58 -11.67
C LYS A 459 -39.77 -11.82 -12.01
N TYR A 460 -39.55 -12.95 -11.33
CA TYR A 460 -40.37 -14.16 -11.52
C TYR A 460 -41.83 -13.96 -11.03
N SER A 461 -42.02 -13.29 -9.89
CA SER A 461 -43.35 -12.99 -9.34
C SER A 461 -44.16 -12.03 -10.22
N GLN A 462 -43.53 -11.00 -10.79
CA GLN A 462 -44.20 -10.06 -11.70
C GLN A 462 -44.72 -10.70 -12.99
N ARG A 463 -44.07 -11.77 -13.48
CA ARG A 463 -44.54 -12.54 -14.65
C ARG A 463 -45.71 -13.46 -14.30
N SER A 464 -45.73 -13.99 -13.07
CA SER A 464 -46.70 -15.00 -12.63
C SER A 464 -48.12 -14.43 -12.50
N GLY A 465 -48.30 -13.17 -12.09
CA GLY A 465 -49.63 -12.60 -11.87
C GLY A 465 -50.52 -12.57 -13.13
N VAL A 466 -49.98 -12.17 -14.29
CA VAL A 466 -50.76 -12.05 -15.53
C VAL A 466 -50.78 -13.35 -16.32
N GLN A 467 -49.67 -14.10 -16.39
CA GLN A 467 -49.65 -15.39 -17.09
C GLN A 467 -50.43 -16.47 -16.33
N ILE A 468 -50.37 -16.54 -15.00
CA ILE A 468 -51.20 -17.49 -14.24
C ILE A 468 -52.67 -17.10 -14.35
N PHE A 469 -53.00 -15.80 -14.32
CA PHE A 469 -54.37 -15.36 -14.59
C PHE A 469 -54.82 -15.73 -16.02
N PHE A 470 -53.98 -15.57 -17.04
CA PHE A 470 -54.34 -15.94 -18.42
C PHE A 470 -54.38 -17.45 -18.67
N ASN A 471 -53.48 -18.25 -18.08
CA ASN A 471 -53.46 -19.71 -18.24
C ASN A 471 -54.55 -20.42 -17.43
N ASN A 472 -54.94 -19.89 -16.26
CA ASN A 472 -56.00 -20.46 -15.43
C ASN A 472 -57.36 -19.77 -15.59
N SER A 473 -57.45 -18.62 -16.28
CA SER A 473 -58.74 -18.01 -16.59
C SER A 473 -59.39 -18.76 -17.75
N ALA A 474 -60.67 -19.11 -17.57
CA ALA A 474 -61.51 -19.69 -18.61
C ALA A 474 -61.51 -18.85 -19.91
N VAL A 475 -61.19 -17.55 -19.82
CA VAL A 475 -61.07 -16.62 -20.96
C VAL A 475 -59.87 -16.96 -21.87
N GLY A 476 -58.75 -17.46 -21.32
CA GLY A 476 -57.58 -17.86 -22.11
C GLY A 476 -57.87 -19.08 -22.99
N ASN A 477 -58.53 -20.10 -22.43
CA ASN A 477 -58.98 -21.27 -23.19
C ASN A 477 -60.09 -20.93 -24.20
N LEU A 478 -61.00 -19.99 -23.88
CA LEU A 478 -62.06 -19.56 -24.80
C LEU A 478 -61.52 -18.79 -26.02
N LEU A 479 -60.48 -17.97 -25.84
CA LEU A 479 -59.82 -17.28 -26.94
C LEU A 479 -59.03 -18.23 -27.85
N LEU A 480 -58.38 -19.25 -27.27
CA LEU A 480 -57.61 -20.25 -28.01
C LEU A 480 -58.53 -21.19 -28.82
N VAL A 481 -59.68 -21.58 -28.25
CA VAL A 481 -60.72 -22.34 -28.95
C VAL A 481 -61.45 -21.48 -30.00
N GLY A 482 -61.69 -20.19 -29.72
CA GLY A 482 -62.34 -19.27 -30.65
C GLY A 482 -61.48 -18.87 -31.86
N LEU A 483 -60.15 -18.80 -31.71
CA LEU A 483 -59.23 -18.54 -32.82
C LEU A 483 -58.97 -19.79 -33.68
N GLY A 484 -59.05 -20.98 -33.10
CA GLY A 484 -58.96 -22.24 -33.85
C GLY A 484 -60.13 -22.49 -34.81
N SER A 485 -61.31 -21.89 -34.58
CA SER A 485 -62.47 -22.07 -35.46
C SER A 485 -62.51 -21.11 -36.66
N PHE A 486 -61.54 -20.20 -36.79
CA PHE A 486 -61.42 -19.28 -37.93
C PHE A 486 -60.36 -19.73 -38.96
N VAL A 487 -59.66 -20.85 -38.72
CA VAL A 487 -58.59 -21.39 -39.60
C VAL A 487 -58.95 -22.75 -40.22
N ILE A 488 -60.25 -23.08 -40.35
CA ILE A 488 -60.73 -24.20 -41.17
C ILE A 488 -61.65 -23.68 -42.27
#